data_AF-A0A8B8I530-F1
#
_entry.id   AF-A0A8B8I530-F1
#
_cell.length_a   1.000
_cell.length_b   1.000
_cell.length_c   1.000
_cell.angle_alpha   90.00
_cell.angle_beta   90.00
_cell.angle_gamma   90.00
#
_symmetry.space_group_name_H-M   'P 1'
#
loop_
_entity.id
_entity.type
_entity.pdbx_description
1 polymer ?
#
loop_
_entity_poly.entity_id
_entity_poly.type
_entity_poly.pdbx_seq_one_letter_code
_entity_poly.pdbx_strand_id
1 'polypeptide(L)'
;MQTEFVKADSMNLPNIDSMMVAKFFACNPDFCSAEFRNVKTSLSTRESYGDDAIGYVQLQRTQNTCIIKCTICPEHKVRSKSYSVTLIVDEQEDDVLQVTCHDCPASSGGCKHAIAFLMWCHRRSEEPSCTSIQCYWKKSTLAKIGSSIKVITTKDMIKKKIKTDESKRIDTVTSVVNNFLTESKKRKITTCQYLKHQNVILFTKKLICSLYIT
;
A
#
# COMPACT_ATOMS: atom_id res chain seq x y z
N MET A 1 -17.78 18.25 -2.13
CA MET A 1 -16.68 19.07 -2.69
C MET A 1 -16.77 20.41 -2.00
N GLN A 2 -15.75 20.81 -1.24
CA GLN A 2 -15.69 22.18 -0.70
C GLN A 2 -15.14 23.08 -1.81
N THR A 3 -15.85 24.15 -2.13
CA THR A 3 -15.74 24.99 -3.33
C THR A 3 -14.42 25.77 -3.48
N GLU A 4 -13.49 25.65 -2.52
CA GLU A 4 -12.26 26.45 -2.48
C GLU A 4 -10.97 25.62 -2.57
N PHE A 5 -11.07 24.28 -2.63
CA PHE A 5 -9.90 23.40 -2.71
C PHE A 5 -9.56 23.05 -4.17
N VAL A 6 -8.30 23.31 -4.55
CA VAL A 6 -7.72 22.97 -5.85
C VAL A 6 -6.97 21.64 -5.76
N LYS A 7 -6.96 20.87 -6.85
CA LYS A 7 -6.21 19.61 -6.93
C LYS A 7 -4.71 19.89 -6.89
N ALA A 8 -3.97 19.15 -6.08
CA ALA A 8 -2.53 19.33 -5.99
C ALA A 8 -1.80 18.71 -7.20
N ASP A 9 -0.78 19.42 -7.66
CA ASP A 9 0.17 19.05 -8.69
C ASP A 9 1.58 19.49 -8.26
N SER A 10 2.59 19.17 -9.07
CA SER A 10 3.99 19.54 -8.78
C SER A 10 4.28 21.03 -8.86
N MET A 11 3.36 21.88 -9.34
CA MET A 11 3.58 23.32 -9.48
C MET A 11 2.91 24.14 -8.38
N ASN A 12 1.92 23.56 -7.70
CA ASN A 12 1.10 24.28 -6.73
C ASN A 12 1.33 23.89 -5.26
N LEU A 13 2.21 22.92 -4.99
CA LEU A 13 2.62 22.62 -3.62
C LEU A 13 3.41 23.79 -2.99
N PRO A 14 3.23 24.07 -1.69
CA PRO A 14 4.09 25.00 -0.97
C PRO A 14 5.50 24.41 -0.84
N ASN A 15 6.49 25.29 -0.73
CA ASN A 15 7.83 24.87 -0.40
C ASN A 15 7.87 24.46 1.08
N ILE A 16 8.43 23.28 1.38
CA ILE A 16 8.64 22.84 2.75
C ILE A 16 10.10 22.46 2.89
N ASP A 17 10.88 23.33 3.51
CA ASP A 17 12.30 23.10 3.76
C ASP A 17 12.52 22.18 4.98
N SER A 18 13.65 21.49 4.97
CA SER A 18 14.22 20.70 6.05
C SER A 18 14.22 21.44 7.40
N MET A 19 14.49 22.75 7.40
CA MET A 19 14.46 23.57 8.62
C MET A 19 13.05 23.71 9.20
N MET A 20 12.04 23.86 8.34
CA MET A 20 10.62 23.94 8.75
C MET A 20 10.19 22.65 9.43
N VAL A 21 10.57 21.51 8.83
CA VAL A 21 10.30 20.18 9.38
C VAL A 21 11.01 19.99 10.73
N ALA A 22 12.27 20.40 10.84
CA ALA A 22 13.04 20.31 12.09
C ALA A 22 12.42 21.18 13.19
N LYS A 23 12.04 22.42 12.87
CA LYS A 23 11.34 23.35 13.78
C LYS A 23 10.03 22.77 14.26
N PHE A 24 9.23 22.20 13.34
CA PHE A 24 7.99 21.53 13.70
C PHE A 24 8.19 20.41 14.71
N PHE A 25 9.16 19.51 14.49
CA PHE A 25 9.45 18.43 15.45
C PHE A 25 10.01 18.91 16.78
N ALA A 26 10.77 20.01 16.79
CA ALA A 26 11.30 20.61 18.02
C ALA A 26 10.19 21.28 18.86
N CYS A 27 9.24 21.93 18.22
CA CYS A 27 8.18 22.69 18.90
C CYS A 27 6.95 21.86 19.26
N ASN A 28 6.76 20.67 18.68
CA ASN A 28 5.59 19.83 18.92
C ASN A 28 5.93 18.59 19.79
N PRO A 29 5.59 18.61 21.10
CA PRO A 29 5.93 17.53 22.03
C PRO A 29 5.26 16.19 21.68
N ASP A 30 4.12 16.23 20.99
CA ASP A 30 3.37 15.06 20.53
C ASP A 30 4.18 14.16 19.59
N PHE A 31 5.14 14.74 18.86
CA PHE A 31 6.04 14.02 17.95
C PHE A 31 7.44 13.78 18.53
N CYS A 32 7.76 14.45 19.64
CA CYS A 32 9.07 14.40 20.30
C CYS A 32 9.08 13.46 21.54
N SER A 33 7.93 12.86 21.86
CA SER A 33 7.77 11.92 22.98
C SER A 33 8.55 10.62 22.76
N ALA A 34 9.04 10.03 23.86
CA ALA A 34 9.93 8.87 23.85
C ALA A 34 9.36 7.63 23.12
N GLU A 35 8.03 7.53 22.98
CA GLU A 35 7.34 6.42 22.30
C GLU A 35 7.47 6.45 20.77
N PHE A 36 7.78 7.61 20.18
CA PHE A 36 7.93 7.78 18.73
C PHE A 36 9.38 7.82 18.28
N ARG A 37 10.34 7.92 19.21
CA ARG A 37 11.72 8.29 18.91
C ARG A 37 12.48 7.38 17.95
N ASN A 38 12.09 6.12 17.71
CA ASN A 38 12.97 5.24 16.90
C ASN A 38 12.29 4.28 15.91
N VAL A 39 11.03 3.84 16.12
CA VAL A 39 10.45 2.76 15.27
C VAL A 39 9.29 3.24 14.38
N LYS A 40 8.42 4.11 14.89
CA LYS A 40 7.26 4.59 14.12
C LYS A 40 7.65 5.70 13.14
N THR A 41 8.53 6.61 13.54
CA THR A 41 9.04 7.68 12.66
C THR A 41 9.87 7.10 11.52
N SER A 42 10.79 6.16 11.80
CA SER A 42 11.65 5.53 10.78
C SER A 42 10.88 4.68 9.75
N LEU A 43 9.76 4.08 10.13
CA LEU A 43 8.86 3.37 9.20
C LEU A 43 7.97 4.32 8.39
N SER A 44 7.55 5.44 8.98
CA SER A 44 6.65 6.41 8.35
C SER A 44 7.36 7.39 7.43
N THR A 45 8.65 7.66 7.67
CA THR A 45 9.50 8.47 6.80
C THR A 45 9.91 7.74 5.53
N ARG A 46 9.76 6.41 5.47
CA ARG A 46 10.11 5.63 4.27
C ARG A 46 9.32 6.13 3.09
N GLU A 47 10.04 6.49 2.03
CA GLU A 47 9.46 7.00 0.78
C GLU A 47 8.42 6.03 0.23
N SER A 48 8.74 4.74 0.23
CA SER A 48 7.85 3.68 -0.23
C SER A 48 6.50 3.64 0.48
N TYR A 49 6.45 3.91 1.79
CA TYR A 49 5.18 3.94 2.52
C TYR A 49 4.41 5.22 2.23
N GLY A 50 5.07 6.39 2.32
CA GLY A 50 4.42 7.68 2.09
C GLY A 50 3.82 7.78 0.69
N ASP A 51 4.59 7.42 -0.34
CA ASP A 51 4.16 7.52 -1.73
C ASP A 51 3.03 6.55 -2.10
N ASP A 52 3.03 5.35 -1.51
CA ASP A 52 1.99 4.37 -1.78
C ASP A 52 0.71 4.62 -0.99
N ALA A 53 0.82 5.14 0.24
CA ALA A 53 -0.32 5.32 1.14
C ALA A 53 -1.12 6.59 0.83
N ILE A 54 -0.47 7.64 0.35
CA ILE A 54 -1.09 8.94 0.09
C ILE A 54 -1.88 8.90 -1.23
N GLY A 55 -3.07 9.49 -1.20
CA GLY A 55 -3.91 9.70 -2.36
C GLY A 55 -4.73 10.98 -2.22
N TYR A 56 -5.39 11.38 -3.31
CA TYR A 56 -6.25 12.55 -3.43
C TYR A 56 -5.78 13.75 -2.60
N VAL A 57 -4.71 14.39 -3.08
CA VAL A 57 -4.16 15.59 -2.45
C VAL A 57 -4.80 16.84 -3.05
N GLN A 58 -5.29 17.72 -2.19
CA GLN A 58 -5.88 19.01 -2.55
C GLN A 58 -5.33 20.09 -1.64
N LEU A 59 -5.31 21.33 -2.11
CA LEU A 59 -4.83 22.46 -1.33
C LEU A 59 -5.73 23.67 -1.52
N GLN A 60 -5.70 24.55 -0.52
CA GLN A 60 -6.35 25.85 -0.54
C GLN A 60 -5.34 26.86 0.00
N ARG A 61 -5.12 27.94 -0.75
CA ARG A 61 -4.31 29.07 -0.28
C ARG A 61 -5.21 30.16 0.25
N THR A 62 -4.93 30.62 1.46
CA THR A 62 -5.65 31.69 2.14
C THR A 62 -4.63 32.72 2.60
N GLN A 63 -4.54 33.83 1.86
CA GLN A 63 -3.60 34.94 2.10
C GLN A 63 -2.14 34.46 2.23
N ASN A 64 -1.72 34.13 3.45
CA ASN A 64 -0.35 33.73 3.80
C ASN A 64 -0.23 32.23 4.09
N THR A 65 -1.35 31.54 4.28
CA THR A 65 -1.38 30.15 4.72
C THR A 65 -1.83 29.23 3.60
N CYS A 66 -1.17 28.08 3.48
CA CYS A 66 -1.53 27.00 2.57
C CYS A 66 -2.05 25.81 3.36
N ILE A 67 -3.33 25.49 3.16
CA ILE A 67 -4.00 24.35 3.79
C ILE A 67 -4.01 23.21 2.78
N ILE A 68 -3.20 22.18 3.03
CA ILE A 68 -3.14 20.96 2.22
C ILE A 68 -3.92 19.86 2.92
N LYS A 69 -4.79 19.17 2.18
CA LYS A 69 -5.52 18.00 2.64
C LYS A 69 -5.19 16.80 1.77
N CYS A 70 -5.03 15.63 2.38
CA CYS A 70 -4.88 14.39 1.66
C CYS A 70 -5.72 13.27 2.25
N THR A 71 -5.90 12.21 1.45
CA THR A 71 -6.41 10.93 1.93
C THR A 71 -5.25 9.96 2.09
N ILE A 72 -5.25 9.18 3.17
CA ILE A 72 -4.20 8.20 3.43
C ILE A 72 -4.81 6.84 3.73
N CYS A 73 -4.27 5.81 3.08
CA CYS A 73 -4.74 4.45 3.23
C CYS A 73 -4.08 3.76 4.42
N PRO A 74 -4.86 3.15 5.32
CA PRO A 74 -4.31 2.38 6.42
C PRO A 74 -3.65 1.10 5.93
N GLU A 75 -2.39 0.92 6.32
CA GLU A 75 -1.57 -0.24 5.96
C GLU A 75 -2.17 -1.59 6.38
N HIS A 76 -2.58 -1.73 7.64
CA HIS A 76 -3.05 -3.01 8.18
C HIS A 76 -4.52 -3.32 7.83
N LYS A 77 -5.20 -2.40 7.12
CA LYS A 77 -6.60 -2.52 6.72
C LYS A 77 -6.84 -1.81 5.40
N VAL A 78 -6.12 -2.17 4.33
CA VAL A 78 -6.23 -1.50 3.00
C VAL A 78 -7.65 -1.41 2.41
N ARG A 79 -8.62 -2.14 2.96
CA ARG A 79 -10.06 -2.08 2.60
C ARG A 79 -10.91 -1.15 3.49
N SER A 80 -10.40 -0.69 4.63
CA SER A 80 -11.14 0.22 5.50
C SER A 80 -11.12 1.64 4.92
N LYS A 81 -12.03 2.48 5.43
CA LYS A 81 -12.08 3.91 5.10
C LYS A 81 -10.68 4.53 5.22
N SER A 82 -10.29 5.31 4.21
CA SER A 82 -9.07 6.11 4.26
C SER A 82 -9.18 7.18 5.34
N TYR A 83 -8.09 7.46 6.05
CA TYR A 83 -8.02 8.61 6.94
C TYR A 83 -7.80 9.89 6.13
N SER A 84 -8.17 11.02 6.71
CA SER A 84 -7.89 12.33 6.11
C SER A 84 -6.84 13.04 6.94
N VAL A 85 -5.85 13.65 6.29
CA VAL A 85 -4.82 14.45 6.98
C VAL A 85 -4.87 15.87 6.47
N THR A 86 -4.72 16.85 7.36
CA THR A 86 -4.62 18.27 7.05
C THR A 86 -3.26 18.78 7.51
N LEU A 87 -2.56 19.47 6.62
CA LEU A 87 -1.30 20.16 6.86
C LEU A 87 -1.55 21.65 6.62
N ILE A 88 -1.14 22.49 7.55
CA ILE A 88 -1.24 23.94 7.45
C ILE A 88 0.18 24.49 7.48
N VAL A 89 0.56 25.20 6.42
CA VAL A 89 1.86 25.83 6.24
C VAL A 89 1.67 27.33 6.13
N ASP A 90 2.51 28.10 6.80
CA ASP A 90 2.67 29.54 6.57
C ASP A 90 3.75 29.74 5.49
N GLU A 91 3.34 30.26 4.32
CA GLU A 91 4.23 30.49 3.19
C GLU A 91 5.05 31.80 3.34
N GLN A 92 4.74 32.67 4.32
CA GLN A 92 5.52 33.91 4.55
C GLN A 92 6.61 33.73 5.59
N GLU A 93 6.29 33.04 6.69
CA GLU A 93 7.25 32.79 7.78
C GLU A 93 8.04 31.48 7.58
N ASP A 94 7.81 30.77 6.46
CA ASP A 94 8.35 29.43 6.18
C ASP A 94 8.20 28.54 7.42
N ASP A 95 6.96 28.36 7.90
CA ASP A 95 6.69 27.56 9.09
C ASP A 95 5.56 26.54 8.89
N VAL A 96 5.70 25.37 9.50
CA VAL A 96 4.63 24.38 9.53
C VAL A 96 3.82 24.60 10.80
N LEU A 97 2.65 25.22 10.66
CA LEU A 97 1.80 25.57 11.79
C LEU A 97 1.18 24.33 12.45
N GLN A 98 0.67 23.40 11.64
CA GLN A 98 -0.05 22.24 12.18
C GLN A 98 -0.11 21.06 11.22
N VAL A 99 -0.02 19.84 11.76
CA VAL A 99 -0.37 18.60 11.04
C VAL A 99 -1.38 17.80 11.85
N THR A 100 -2.57 17.60 11.31
CA THR A 100 -3.68 16.92 11.98
C THR A 100 -4.19 15.75 11.15
N CYS A 101 -4.22 14.55 11.75
CA CYS A 101 -4.88 13.40 11.17
C CYS A 101 -6.27 13.22 11.76
N HIS A 102 -7.26 13.13 10.90
CA HIS A 102 -8.67 12.93 11.23
C HIS A 102 -9.02 11.45 11.17
N ASP A 103 -9.92 11.03 12.06
CA ASP A 103 -10.44 9.65 12.16
C ASP A 103 -9.39 8.58 12.58
N CYS A 104 -8.19 8.97 13.01
CA CYS A 104 -7.15 8.02 13.46
C CYS A 104 -7.14 7.89 14.99
N PRO A 105 -7.19 6.66 15.57
CA PRO A 105 -7.13 6.48 17.03
C PRO A 105 -5.88 7.04 17.72
N ALA A 106 -4.80 7.27 16.97
CA ALA A 106 -3.55 7.81 17.46
C ALA A 106 -3.33 9.29 17.09
N SER A 107 -4.38 10.01 16.66
CA SER A 107 -4.28 11.39 16.20
C SER A 107 -3.75 12.35 17.28
N SER A 108 -4.10 12.10 18.55
CA SER A 108 -3.76 12.96 19.69
C SER A 108 -2.32 12.83 20.20
N GLY A 109 -1.51 11.94 19.62
CA GLY A 109 -0.15 11.71 20.07
C GLY A 109 0.78 11.36 18.92
N GLY A 110 0.76 12.12 17.82
CA GLY A 110 1.72 11.92 16.73
C GLY A 110 1.50 10.66 15.90
N CYS A 111 0.37 10.54 15.20
CA CYS A 111 0.13 9.37 14.36
C CYS A 111 1.12 9.24 13.17
N LYS A 112 1.34 8.00 12.71
CA LYS A 112 2.18 7.70 11.53
C LYS A 112 1.74 8.44 10.27
N HIS A 113 0.44 8.70 10.15
CA HIS A 113 -0.14 9.33 8.97
C HIS A 113 0.23 10.81 8.83
N ALA A 114 0.28 11.53 9.96
CA ALA A 114 0.67 12.94 10.00
C ALA A 114 2.13 13.10 9.57
N ILE A 115 3.03 12.28 10.16
CA ILE A 115 4.46 12.28 9.81
C ILE A 115 4.67 11.90 8.34
N ALA A 116 4.03 10.82 7.87
CA ALA A 116 4.14 10.39 6.49
C ALA A 116 3.72 11.48 5.49
N PHE A 117 2.66 12.23 5.81
CA PHE A 117 2.19 13.31 4.95
C PHE A 117 3.11 14.54 4.96
N LEU A 118 3.60 14.94 6.13
CA LEU A 118 4.57 16.04 6.24
C LEU A 118 5.84 15.76 5.45
N MET A 119 6.43 14.58 5.65
CA MET A 119 7.64 14.15 4.95
C MET A 119 7.42 13.97 3.45
N TRP A 120 6.22 13.52 3.05
CA TRP A 120 5.86 13.45 1.64
C TRP A 120 5.82 14.85 1.01
N CYS A 121 5.18 15.83 1.65
CA CYS A 121 5.13 17.19 1.12
C CYS A 121 6.53 17.79 0.97
N HIS A 122 7.39 17.64 1.98
CA HIS A 122 8.80 18.05 1.94
C HIS A 122 9.58 17.44 0.76
N ARG A 123 9.49 16.13 0.54
CA ARG A 123 10.16 15.50 -0.63
C ARG A 123 9.63 16.05 -1.96
N ARG A 124 8.31 16.23 -2.08
CA ARG A 124 7.69 16.73 -3.32
C ARG A 124 7.97 18.21 -3.60
N SER A 125 8.26 19.01 -2.58
CA SER A 125 8.71 20.39 -2.78
C SER A 125 10.18 20.49 -3.18
N GLU A 126 11.02 19.54 -2.78
CA GLU A 126 12.46 19.52 -3.11
C GLU A 126 12.78 18.83 -4.45
N GLU A 127 11.90 17.97 -4.97
CA GLU A 127 12.07 17.35 -6.28
C GLU A 127 12.14 18.41 -7.39
N PRO A 128 13.19 18.42 -8.25
CA PRO A 128 13.32 19.41 -9.31
C PRO A 128 12.17 19.30 -10.31
N SER A 129 11.77 20.44 -10.89
CA SER A 129 10.72 20.51 -11.91
C SER A 129 11.04 19.57 -13.08
N CYS A 130 10.44 18.38 -13.06
CA CYS A 130 10.50 17.49 -14.21
C CYS A 130 9.71 18.14 -15.36
N THR A 131 10.14 17.91 -16.59
CA THR A 131 9.52 18.46 -17.80
C THR A 131 8.03 18.07 -17.96
N SER A 132 7.52 17.18 -17.11
CA SER A 132 6.13 16.76 -17.01
C SER A 132 5.51 17.15 -15.66
N ILE A 133 4.40 17.88 -15.65
CA ILE A 133 3.65 18.19 -14.44
C ILE A 133 3.11 16.90 -13.82
N GLN A 134 3.48 16.59 -12.57
CA GLN A 134 2.96 15.43 -11.85
C GLN A 134 1.62 15.76 -11.18
N CYS A 135 0.62 14.90 -11.37
CA CYS A 135 -0.69 15.03 -10.71
C CYS A 135 -0.73 14.21 -9.40
N TYR A 136 -1.12 14.86 -8.30
CA TYR A 136 -1.28 14.22 -6.98
C TYR A 136 -2.75 13.94 -6.62
N TRP A 137 -3.68 14.32 -7.49
CA TRP A 137 -5.09 13.93 -7.41
C TRP A 137 -5.33 12.54 -7.98
N LYS A 138 -4.81 11.52 -7.31
CA LYS A 138 -4.96 10.12 -7.71
C LYS A 138 -5.27 9.23 -6.52
N LYS A 139 -5.91 8.09 -6.77
CA LYS A 139 -6.11 7.06 -5.75
C LYS A 139 -4.74 6.51 -5.32
N SER A 140 -4.57 6.30 -4.02
CA SER A 140 -3.34 5.73 -3.44
C SER A 140 -3.01 4.37 -4.04
N THR A 141 -1.71 4.05 -4.12
CA THR A 141 -1.23 2.76 -4.63
C THR A 141 -1.62 1.63 -3.69
N LEU A 142 -1.53 1.83 -2.37
CA LEU A 142 -1.96 0.84 -1.37
C LEU A 142 -3.43 0.43 -1.54
N ALA A 143 -4.31 1.35 -1.96
CA ALA A 143 -5.71 1.00 -2.21
C ALA A 143 -5.93 0.13 -3.47
N LYS A 144 -4.90 -0.03 -4.32
CA LYS A 144 -4.88 -0.98 -5.45
C LYS A 144 -4.36 -2.35 -5.01
N ILE A 145 -3.53 -2.40 -3.97
CA ILE A 145 -3.00 -3.66 -3.43
C ILE A 145 -4.16 -4.41 -2.76
N GLY A 146 -4.62 -5.49 -3.41
CA GLY A 146 -5.79 -6.28 -3.00
C GLY A 146 -6.99 -6.23 -3.94
N SER A 147 -6.92 -5.47 -5.05
CA SER A 147 -7.84 -5.59 -6.20
C SER A 147 -7.40 -6.66 -7.22
N SER A 148 -6.33 -7.40 -6.94
CA SER A 148 -5.95 -8.58 -7.72
C SER A 148 -6.82 -9.77 -7.35
N ILE A 149 -7.41 -10.37 -8.38
CA ILE A 149 -8.16 -11.62 -8.37
C ILE A 149 -7.41 -12.64 -7.47
N LYS A 150 -8.01 -13.01 -6.34
CA LYS A 150 -7.41 -13.94 -5.37
C LYS A 150 -7.22 -15.36 -5.90
N VAL A 151 -7.84 -15.68 -7.04
CA VAL A 151 -7.76 -17.00 -7.69
C VAL A 151 -7.69 -16.77 -9.20
N ILE A 152 -6.50 -16.80 -9.77
CA ILE A 152 -6.38 -17.01 -11.21
C ILE A 152 -6.72 -18.50 -11.40
N THR A 153 -7.93 -18.78 -11.87
CA THR A 153 -8.31 -20.16 -12.17
C THR A 153 -7.49 -20.59 -13.36
N THR A 154 -7.12 -21.88 -13.47
CA THR A 154 -6.38 -22.39 -14.65
C THR A 154 -7.10 -22.06 -15.97
N LYS A 155 -8.43 -21.84 -15.92
CA LYS A 155 -9.25 -21.33 -17.03
C LYS A 155 -8.87 -19.93 -17.50
N ASP A 156 -8.49 -19.05 -16.57
CA ASP A 156 -8.16 -17.64 -16.82
C ASP A 156 -6.74 -17.48 -17.42
N MET A 157 -5.87 -18.49 -17.26
CA MET A 157 -4.54 -18.51 -17.88
C MET A 157 -4.52 -19.05 -19.32
N ILE A 158 -5.62 -19.64 -19.79
CA ILE A 158 -5.68 -20.26 -21.11
C ILE A 158 -6.21 -19.22 -22.12
N LYS A 159 -5.29 -18.60 -22.88
CA LYS A 159 -5.63 -17.62 -23.95
C LYS A 159 -6.26 -18.23 -25.21
N LYS A 160 -6.48 -19.55 -25.27
CA LYS A 160 -7.01 -20.24 -26.45
C LYS A 160 -8.03 -21.28 -26.03
N LYS A 161 -9.24 -21.28 -26.60
CA LYS A 161 -10.17 -22.42 -26.47
C LYS A 161 -9.45 -23.67 -26.98
N ILE A 162 -8.91 -24.47 -26.06
CA ILE A 162 -8.32 -25.76 -26.35
C ILE A 162 -9.52 -26.67 -26.73
N LYS A 163 -9.75 -26.84 -28.03
CA LYS A 163 -10.51 -28.00 -28.53
C LYS A 163 -9.56 -29.19 -28.37
N THR A 164 -9.66 -29.93 -27.27
CA THR A 164 -8.91 -31.19 -27.19
C THR A 164 -9.64 -32.20 -26.32
N ASP A 165 -10.03 -33.27 -27.00
CA ASP A 165 -10.38 -34.61 -26.50
C ASP A 165 -9.96 -34.88 -25.05
N GLU A 166 -10.96 -35.00 -24.17
CA GLU A 166 -10.79 -35.28 -22.74
C GLU A 166 -10.08 -36.62 -22.48
N SER A 167 -10.10 -37.55 -23.44
CA SER A 167 -9.51 -38.87 -23.33
C SER A 167 -7.98 -38.86 -23.18
N LYS A 168 -7.23 -38.12 -24.02
CA LYS A 168 -5.76 -38.18 -24.03
C LYS A 168 -5.09 -37.46 -22.84
N ARG A 169 -5.79 -36.51 -22.21
CA ARG A 169 -5.24 -35.67 -21.13
C ARG A 169 -5.28 -36.37 -19.77
N ILE A 170 -6.23 -37.30 -19.58
CA ILE A 170 -6.37 -38.06 -18.35
C ILE A 170 -5.22 -39.07 -18.21
N ASP A 171 -4.84 -39.73 -19.30
CA ASP A 171 -3.78 -40.75 -19.30
C ASP A 171 -2.40 -40.18 -18.93
N THR A 172 -2.10 -38.96 -19.37
CA THR A 172 -0.82 -38.28 -19.05
C THR A 172 -0.77 -37.78 -17.61
N VAL A 173 -1.87 -37.25 -17.06
CA VAL A 173 -1.91 -36.79 -15.67
C VAL A 173 -1.82 -37.97 -14.70
N THR A 174 -2.52 -39.08 -14.98
CA THR A 174 -2.42 -40.31 -14.17
C THR A 174 -1.00 -40.89 -14.21
N SER A 175 -0.33 -40.86 -15.36
CA SER A 175 1.07 -41.29 -15.50
C SER A 175 2.04 -40.48 -14.62
N VAL A 176 1.92 -39.15 -14.63
CA VAL A 176 2.81 -38.27 -13.85
C VAL A 176 2.61 -38.45 -12.34
N VAL A 177 1.35 -38.56 -11.89
CA VAL A 177 1.04 -38.79 -10.46
C VAL A 177 1.59 -40.13 -9.99
N ASN A 178 1.47 -41.18 -10.81
CA ASN A 178 2.00 -42.50 -10.47
C ASN A 178 3.53 -42.50 -10.35
N ASN A 179 4.23 -41.86 -11.29
CA ASN A 179 5.70 -41.72 -11.24
C ASN A 179 6.16 -40.94 -9.99
N PHE A 180 5.43 -39.91 -9.60
CA PHE A 180 5.72 -39.14 -8.40
C PHE A 180 5.52 -39.98 -7.11
N LEU A 181 4.47 -40.80 -7.05
CA LEU A 181 4.21 -41.69 -5.91
C LEU A 181 5.27 -42.79 -5.80
N THR A 182 5.74 -43.36 -6.91
CA THR A 182 6.80 -44.37 -6.90
C THR A 182 8.13 -43.80 -6.43
N GLU A 183 8.51 -42.60 -6.90
CA GLU A 183 9.74 -41.94 -6.46
C GLU A 183 9.66 -41.50 -4.99
N SER A 184 8.50 -41.06 -4.52
CA SER A 184 8.29 -40.68 -3.11
C SER A 184 8.45 -41.86 -2.17
N LYS A 185 7.93 -43.04 -2.53
CA LYS A 185 8.14 -44.30 -1.78
C LYS A 185 9.61 -44.71 -1.75
N LYS A 186 10.30 -44.62 -2.90
CA LYS A 186 11.73 -44.95 -3.02
C LYS A 186 12.60 -44.06 -2.13
N ARG A 187 12.25 -42.77 -2.01
CA ARG A 187 12.98 -41.77 -1.22
C ARG A 187 12.52 -41.65 0.23
N LYS A 188 11.58 -42.48 0.68
CA LYS A 188 10.98 -42.46 2.04
C LYS A 188 10.46 -41.07 2.46
N ILE A 189 9.92 -40.32 1.51
CA ILE A 189 9.39 -38.97 1.78
C ILE A 189 8.01 -39.15 2.45
N THR A 190 7.92 -38.88 3.75
CA THR A 190 6.66 -39.00 4.53
C THR A 190 6.01 -37.65 4.85
N THR A 191 6.73 -36.54 4.64
CA THR A 191 6.36 -35.20 5.11
C THR A 191 5.81 -34.27 4.02
N CYS A 192 5.45 -34.79 2.84
CA CYS A 192 4.88 -33.96 1.76
C CYS A 192 3.36 -33.80 1.90
N GLN A 193 2.87 -32.56 1.82
CA GLN A 193 1.43 -32.24 1.87
C GLN A 193 0.61 -32.94 0.78
N TYR A 194 1.24 -33.27 -0.36
CA TYR A 194 0.61 -34.01 -1.45
C TYR A 194 0.22 -35.44 -1.04
N LEU A 195 1.05 -36.10 -0.24
CA LEU A 195 0.81 -37.47 0.24
C LEU A 195 -0.36 -37.53 1.25
N LYS A 196 -0.60 -36.45 1.99
CA LYS A 196 -1.75 -36.36 2.91
C LYS A 196 -3.11 -36.37 2.20
N HIS A 197 -3.14 -35.95 0.94
CA HIS A 197 -4.36 -35.88 0.13
C HIS A 197 -4.43 -36.99 -0.94
N GLN A 198 -3.54 -37.99 -0.88
CA GLN A 198 -3.40 -39.05 -1.88
C GLN A 198 -4.71 -39.78 -2.17
N ASN A 199 -5.52 -40.05 -1.13
CA ASN A 199 -6.80 -40.73 -1.26
C ASN A 199 -7.88 -39.86 -1.96
N VAL A 200 -7.82 -38.54 -1.81
CA VAL A 200 -8.77 -37.61 -2.45
C VAL A 200 -8.51 -37.50 -3.95
N ILE A 201 -7.23 -37.51 -4.35
CA ILE A 201 -6.81 -37.40 -5.75
C ILE A 201 -7.21 -38.65 -6.55
N LEU A 202 -7.07 -39.84 -5.97
CA LEU A 202 -7.40 -41.11 -6.63
C LEU A 202 -8.92 -41.32 -6.80
N PHE A 203 -9.73 -40.86 -5.85
CA PHE A 203 -11.18 -41.09 -5.88
C PHE A 203 -11.97 -40.05 -6.68
N THR A 204 -11.49 -38.80 -6.75
CA THR A 204 -12.27 -37.69 -7.35
C THR A 204 -11.79 -37.25 -8.73
N LYS A 205 -10.61 -37.70 -9.18
CA LYS A 205 -9.91 -37.20 -10.39
C LYS A 205 -9.85 -35.64 -10.45
N LYS A 206 -9.93 -34.96 -9.32
CA LYS A 206 -9.82 -33.50 -9.19
C LYS A 206 -8.82 -33.15 -8.11
N LEU A 207 -7.80 -32.38 -8.48
CA LEU A 207 -6.87 -31.77 -7.55
C LEU A 207 -7.50 -30.48 -7.01
N ILE A 208 -7.99 -30.52 -5.78
CA ILE A 208 -8.31 -29.33 -5.00
C ILE A 208 -7.14 -29.10 -4.05
N CYS A 209 -6.15 -28.32 -4.50
CA CYS A 209 -5.10 -27.82 -3.62
C CYS A 209 -5.55 -26.49 -3.03
N SER A 210 -6.12 -26.54 -1.83
CA SER A 210 -6.27 -25.36 -0.98
C SER A 210 -4.94 -25.07 -0.30
N LEU A 211 -4.17 -24.13 -0.86
CA LEU A 211 -2.98 -23.58 -0.21
C LEU A 211 -3.44 -22.61 0.89
N TYR A 212 -3.52 -23.10 2.12
CA TYR A 212 -3.51 -22.24 3.30
C TYR A 212 -2.07 -21.80 3.54
N ILE A 213 -1.78 -20.54 3.25
CA ILE A 213 -0.54 -19.89 3.65
C ILE A 213 -0.86 -19.18 4.97
N THR A 214 -0.37 -19.75 6.08
CA THR A 214 -0.22 -19.10 7.38
C THR A 214 1.02 -18.23 7.38
#